data_AF-A0A2V9L9G4-F1
#
_entry.id   AF-A0A2V9L9G4-F1
#
_cell.length_a   1.000
_cell.length_b   1.000
_cell.length_c   1.000
_cell.angle_alpha   90.00
_cell.angle_beta   90.00
_cell.angle_gamma   90.00
#
_symmetry.space_group_name_H-M   'P 1'
#
loop_
_entity.id
_entity.type
_entity.pdbx_description
1 polymer ?
#
loop_
_entity_poly.entity_id
_entity_poly.type
_entity_poly.pdbx_seq_one_letter_code
_entity_poly.pdbx_strand_id
1 'polypeptide(L)'
;MPYDQDILPFPEFCRQSGSSLKLAHKVDFWGILFQLPTTGFRIRLRYRKGRFRCELRMRGTVGKQAFPQLEVQRKQIEAEISEPLTWKPPAPSGKGARVGTSRPGMIEEKEKWPEVFAWLKAQAEAFFKAFEPRVKAMKLEAGEDEDEEEP
;
A
#
# COMPACT_ATOMS: atom_id res chain seq x y z
N MET A 1 6.30 8.44 33.64
CA MET A 1 6.95 7.39 32.82
C MET A 1 7.78 8.10 31.77
N PRO A 2 9.11 8.01 31.80
CA PRO A 2 9.96 8.72 30.85
C PRO A 2 9.83 8.09 29.47
N TYR A 3 9.52 8.91 28.48
CA TYR A 3 9.60 8.59 27.06
C TYR A 3 11.08 8.54 26.70
N ASP A 4 11.61 7.36 26.42
CA ASP A 4 12.98 7.19 25.91
C ASP A 4 13.02 7.62 24.43
N GLN A 5 13.74 8.71 24.18
CA GLN A 5 13.78 9.51 22.95
C GLN A 5 14.86 9.04 21.95
N ASP A 6 14.88 7.78 21.51
CA ASP A 6 15.85 7.40 20.46
C ASP A 6 15.36 6.31 19.51
N ILE A 7 14.12 6.46 19.03
CA ILE A 7 13.64 5.62 17.94
C ILE A 7 12.82 6.45 16.97
N LEU A 8 13.44 6.71 15.82
CA LEU A 8 12.89 7.55 14.77
C LEU A 8 11.56 6.95 14.29
N PRO A 9 10.43 7.68 14.38
CA PRO A 9 9.19 7.28 13.72
C PRO A 9 9.45 7.10 12.22
N PHE A 10 8.77 6.14 11.57
CA PHE A 10 8.90 5.85 10.13
C PHE A 10 9.11 7.07 9.20
N PRO A 11 8.41 8.22 9.37
CA PRO A 11 8.68 9.44 8.60
C PRO A 11 10.12 9.98 8.74
N GLU A 12 10.74 9.91 9.92
CA GLU A 12 12.14 10.29 10.11
C GLU A 12 13.08 9.26 9.48
N PHE A 13 12.79 7.96 9.57
CA PHE A 13 13.53 6.93 8.85
C PHE A 13 13.47 7.15 7.32
N CYS A 14 12.30 7.47 6.77
CA CYS A 14 12.14 7.76 5.34
C CYS A 14 12.92 9.00 4.88
N ARG A 15 12.97 10.05 5.72
CA ARG A 15 13.76 11.27 5.49
C ARG A 15 15.26 10.97 5.50
N GLN A 16 15.72 10.17 6.47
CA GLN A 16 17.13 9.84 6.64
C GLN A 16 17.61 8.83 5.57
N SER A 17 16.74 7.94 5.12
CA SER A 17 17.00 6.91 4.09
C SER A 17 16.80 7.43 2.64
N GLY A 18 16.63 8.73 2.42
CA GLY A 18 16.61 9.35 1.09
C GLY A 18 15.53 8.82 0.15
N SER A 19 14.32 8.55 0.67
CA SER A 19 13.26 7.92 -0.14
C SER A 19 12.61 8.91 -1.11
N SER A 20 12.52 8.58 -2.40
CA SER A 20 11.84 9.40 -3.43
C SER A 20 10.32 9.40 -3.32
N LEU A 21 9.73 8.57 -2.44
CA LEU A 21 8.30 8.50 -2.24
C LEU A 21 7.79 9.77 -1.54
N LYS A 22 7.02 10.59 -2.27
CA LYS A 22 6.24 11.68 -1.66
C LYS A 22 5.22 11.07 -0.69
N LEU A 23 5.48 11.19 0.62
CA LEU A 23 4.49 10.86 1.66
C LEU A 23 3.25 11.75 1.43
N ALA A 24 2.12 11.16 1.01
CA ALA A 24 0.92 11.92 0.70
C ALA A 24 0.12 12.29 1.96
N HIS A 25 -0.08 11.35 2.89
CA HIS A 25 -0.83 11.61 4.13
C HIS A 25 -0.50 10.59 5.22
N LYS A 26 -0.28 11.06 6.45
CA LYS A 26 -0.18 10.23 7.66
C LYS A 26 -1.60 9.97 8.17
N VAL A 27 -2.09 8.75 8.00
CA VAL A 27 -3.41 8.37 8.52
C VAL A 27 -3.31 8.00 10.02
N ASP A 28 -2.17 7.44 10.44
CA ASP A 28 -1.87 7.04 11.83
C ASP A 28 -0.35 6.91 12.07
N PHE A 29 0.08 6.62 13.31
CA PHE A 29 1.50 6.40 13.67
C PHE A 29 2.21 5.32 12.82
N TRP A 30 1.47 4.35 12.26
CA TRP A 30 1.96 3.28 11.36
C TRP A 30 1.22 3.20 10.02
N GLY A 31 0.39 4.19 9.72
CA GLY A 31 -0.51 4.18 8.55
C GLY A 31 -0.09 5.22 7.52
N ILE A 32 0.45 4.78 6.39
CA ILE A 32 0.84 5.69 5.29
C ILE A 32 0.03 5.37 4.06
N LEU A 33 -0.52 6.44 3.49
CA LEU A 33 -1.27 6.39 2.25
C LEU A 33 -0.42 6.99 1.13
N PHE A 34 -0.30 6.27 0.02
CA PHE A 34 0.20 6.82 -1.24
C PHE A 34 -0.94 6.85 -2.25
N GLN A 35 -1.18 8.04 -2.80
CA GLN A 35 -2.10 8.20 -3.92
C GLN A 35 -1.32 7.99 -5.22
N LEU A 36 -1.83 7.12 -6.08
CA LEU A 36 -1.36 7.02 -7.45
C LEU A 36 -1.95 8.18 -8.27
N PRO A 37 -1.29 8.58 -9.36
CA PRO A 37 -1.79 9.65 -10.24
C PRO A 37 -3.16 9.34 -10.86
N THR A 38 -3.55 8.07 -10.91
CA THR A 38 -4.86 7.61 -11.39
C THR A 38 -5.89 7.61 -10.26
N THR A 39 -7.01 8.29 -10.46
CA THR A 39 -8.14 8.36 -9.53
C THR A 39 -8.67 6.95 -9.20
N GLY A 40 -8.89 6.67 -7.91
CA GLY A 40 -9.45 5.39 -7.44
C GLY A 40 -8.43 4.38 -6.89
N PHE A 41 -7.12 4.63 -7.02
CA PHE A 41 -6.07 3.76 -6.47
C PHE A 41 -5.36 4.39 -5.27
N ARG A 42 -5.25 3.63 -4.18
CA ARG A 42 -4.56 4.05 -2.96
C ARG A 42 -3.73 2.90 -2.39
N ILE A 43 -2.43 3.10 -2.21
CA ILE A 43 -1.56 2.16 -1.47
C ILE A 43 -1.66 2.52 0.01
N ARG A 44 -2.01 1.54 0.84
CA ARG A 44 -2.12 1.68 2.29
C ARG A 44 -1.14 0.73 2.97
N LEU A 45 -0.23 1.30 3.75
CA LEU A 45 0.61 0.58 4.68
C LEU A 45 -0.08 0.54 6.05
N ARG A 46 -0.13 -0.62 6.71
CA ARG A 46 -0.72 -0.74 8.05
C ARG A 46 -0.05 -1.82 8.88
N TYR A 47 0.11 -1.56 10.17
CA TYR A 47 0.41 -2.58 11.17
C TYR A 47 -0.87 -3.05 11.89
N ARG A 48 -1.11 -4.36 11.97
CA ARG A 48 -2.22 -4.92 12.76
C ARG A 48 -1.90 -6.34 13.24
N LYS A 49 -2.12 -6.62 14.53
CA LYS A 49 -1.94 -7.94 15.16
C LYS A 49 -0.55 -8.58 14.89
N GLY A 50 0.55 -7.85 15.13
CA GLY A 50 1.89 -8.42 14.93
C GLY A 50 2.29 -8.65 13.47
N ARG A 51 1.67 -7.91 12.53
CA ARG A 51 1.98 -8.02 11.10
C ARG A 51 1.93 -6.67 10.41
N PHE A 52 2.92 -6.42 9.57
CA PHE A 52 2.96 -5.31 8.65
C PHE A 52 2.27 -5.70 7.35
N ARG A 53 1.44 -4.81 6.81
CA ARG A 53 0.72 -5.02 5.56
C ARG A 53 0.98 -3.87 4.61
N CYS A 54 1.22 -4.21 3.36
CA CYS A 54 1.17 -3.31 2.24
C CYS A 54 0.00 -3.75 1.36
N GLU A 55 -1.06 -2.94 1.27
CA GLU A 55 -2.22 -3.22 0.43
C GLU A 55 -2.52 -2.07 -0.54
N LEU A 56 -2.59 -2.37 -1.83
CA LEU A 56 -3.20 -1.53 -2.84
C LEU A 56 -4.72 -1.72 -2.77
N ARG A 57 -5.43 -0.63 -2.51
CA ARG A 57 -6.88 -0.54 -2.62
C ARG A 57 -7.27 0.13 -3.93
N MET A 58 -8.24 -0.49 -4.59
CA MET A 58 -8.84 -0.02 -5.83
C MET A 58 -10.32 0.14 -5.56
N ARG A 59 -10.80 1.38 -5.46
CA ARG A 59 -12.20 1.66 -5.11
C ARG A 59 -13.12 1.52 -6.32
N GLY A 60 -14.37 1.17 -6.02
CA GLY A 60 -15.49 1.42 -6.90
C GLY A 60 -15.41 0.77 -8.28
N THR A 61 -15.88 1.52 -9.27
CA THR A 61 -15.97 1.07 -10.67
C THR A 61 -14.59 0.88 -11.28
N VAL A 62 -13.63 1.72 -10.90
CA VAL A 62 -12.22 1.61 -11.32
C VAL A 62 -11.61 0.29 -10.88
N GLY A 63 -11.84 -0.13 -9.63
CA GLY A 63 -11.34 -1.41 -9.13
C GLY A 63 -11.95 -2.62 -9.83
N LYS A 64 -13.22 -2.57 -10.23
CA LYS A 64 -13.88 -3.62 -11.00
C LYS A 64 -13.30 -3.77 -12.41
N GLN A 65 -12.93 -2.66 -13.05
CA GLN A 65 -12.29 -2.67 -14.38
C GLN A 65 -10.81 -3.05 -14.32
N ALA A 66 -10.08 -2.57 -13.30
CA ALA A 66 -8.64 -2.76 -13.19
C ALA A 66 -8.26 -4.14 -12.66
N PHE A 67 -9.03 -4.70 -11.71
CA PHE A 67 -8.71 -5.99 -11.09
C PHE A 67 -8.49 -7.13 -12.09
N PRO A 68 -9.41 -7.42 -13.05
CA PRO A 68 -9.18 -8.50 -14.01
C PRO A 68 -7.95 -8.25 -14.89
N GLN A 69 -7.68 -7.00 -15.26
CA GLN A 69 -6.50 -6.64 -16.08
C GLN A 69 -5.18 -6.82 -15.31
N LEU A 70 -5.19 -6.48 -14.02
CA LEU A 70 -4.05 -6.70 -13.13
C LEU A 70 -3.86 -8.17 -12.79
N GLU A 71 -4.95 -8.93 -12.64
CA GLU A 71 -4.91 -10.37 -12.36
C GLU A 71 -4.27 -11.16 -13.51
N VAL A 72 -4.52 -10.77 -14.77
CA VAL A 72 -3.81 -11.33 -15.93
C VAL A 72 -2.30 -11.09 -15.83
N GLN A 73 -1.90 -9.95 -15.30
CA GLN A 73 -0.50 -9.58 -15.07
C GLN A 73 0.04 -10.02 -13.71
N ARG A 74 -0.73 -10.80 -12.94
CA ARG A 74 -0.38 -11.20 -11.57
C ARG A 74 1.03 -11.77 -11.47
N LYS A 75 1.38 -12.71 -12.34
CA LYS A 75 2.71 -13.36 -12.33
C LYS A 75 3.85 -12.36 -12.53
N GLN A 76 3.65 -11.36 -13.40
CA GLN A 76 4.65 -10.32 -13.64
C GLN A 76 4.77 -9.38 -12.45
N ILE A 77 3.62 -8.99 -11.87
CA ILE A 77 3.57 -8.09 -10.71
C ILE A 77 4.20 -8.77 -9.48
N GLU A 78 3.89 -10.05 -9.23
CA GLU A 78 4.51 -10.84 -8.15
C GLU A 78 6.02 -11.01 -8.38
N ALA A 79 6.47 -11.16 -9.62
CA ALA A 79 7.90 -11.21 -9.94
C ALA A 79 8.61 -9.86 -9.72
N GLU A 80 8.00 -8.74 -10.13
CA GLU A 80 8.55 -7.39 -9.90
C GLU A 80 8.60 -7.04 -8.42
N ILE A 81 7.58 -7.44 -7.66
CA ILE A 81 7.51 -7.22 -6.21
C ILE A 81 8.38 -8.24 -5.45
N SER A 82 8.78 -9.33 -6.11
CA SER A 82 9.54 -10.45 -5.54
C SER A 82 8.91 -11.01 -4.26
N GLU A 83 7.58 -10.87 -4.12
CA GLU A 83 6.81 -11.42 -3.00
C GLU A 83 5.43 -11.91 -3.45
N PRO A 84 4.88 -12.94 -2.77
CA PRO A 84 3.55 -13.43 -3.03
C PRO A 84 2.50 -12.41 -2.60
N LEU A 85 1.55 -12.14 -3.47
CA LEU A 85 0.51 -11.14 -3.24
C LEU A 85 -0.83 -11.81 -2.96
N THR A 86 -1.56 -11.27 -2.00
CA THR A 86 -2.94 -11.66 -1.73
C THR A 86 -3.88 -10.82 -2.59
N TRP A 87 -4.46 -11.45 -3.61
CA TRP A 87 -5.45 -10.85 -4.50
C TRP A 87 -6.84 -11.07 -3.94
N LYS A 88 -7.58 -9.98 -3.69
CA LYS A 88 -8.97 -10.05 -3.27
C LYS A 88 -9.84 -9.29 -4.28
N PRO A 89 -10.70 -10.01 -5.02
CA PRO A 89 -11.56 -9.40 -6.02
C PRO A 89 -12.55 -8.42 -5.37
N PRO A 90 -13.05 -7.44 -6.15
CA PRO A 90 -14.10 -6.55 -5.68
C PRO A 90 -15.38 -7.35 -5.46
N ALA A 91 -16.00 -7.22 -4.29
CA ALA A 91 -17.27 -7.90 -4.04
C ALA A 91 -18.42 -7.20 -4.79
N PRO A 92 -19.49 -7.93 -5.21
CA PRO A 92 -20.61 -7.37 -5.97
C PRO A 92 -21.30 -6.18 -5.26
N SER A 93 -21.45 -6.26 -3.93
CA SER A 93 -21.95 -5.16 -3.07
C SER A 93 -20.83 -4.42 -2.32
N GLY A 94 -19.57 -4.61 -2.69
CA GLY A 94 -18.42 -4.24 -1.86
C GLY A 94 -17.60 -3.04 -2.32
N LYS A 95 -16.92 -2.46 -1.33
CA LYS A 95 -16.08 -1.24 -1.32
C LYS A 95 -14.82 -1.26 -2.22
N GLY A 96 -14.76 -2.13 -3.22
CA GLY A 96 -13.65 -2.23 -4.18
C GLY A 96 -12.74 -3.45 -4.01
N ALA A 97 -11.72 -3.53 -4.87
CA ALA A 97 -10.75 -4.61 -4.93
C ALA A 97 -9.49 -4.26 -4.11
N ARG A 98 -8.76 -5.29 -3.63
CA ARG A 98 -7.52 -5.07 -2.89
C ARG A 98 -6.47 -6.13 -3.19
N VAL A 99 -5.23 -5.70 -3.33
CA VAL A 99 -4.07 -6.57 -3.57
C VAL A 99 -2.99 -6.18 -2.58
N GLY A 100 -2.41 -7.14 -1.85
CA GLY A 100 -1.43 -6.79 -0.85
C GLY A 100 -0.59 -7.94 -0.33
N THR A 101 0.58 -7.63 0.21
CA THR A 101 1.41 -8.57 0.97
C THR A 101 1.35 -8.25 2.46
N SER A 102 1.64 -9.26 3.29
CA SER A 102 1.79 -9.08 4.72
C SER A 102 3.02 -9.81 5.23
N ARG A 103 3.82 -9.13 6.03
CA ARG A 103 4.98 -9.70 6.70
C ARG A 103 4.74 -9.78 8.21
N PRO A 104 5.06 -10.91 8.85
CA PRO A 104 5.07 -11.00 10.31
C PRO A 104 6.17 -10.10 10.89
N GLY A 105 5.86 -9.41 11.98
CA GLY A 105 6.82 -8.59 12.71
C GLY A 105 6.13 -7.86 13.84
N MET A 106 6.80 -7.65 14.96
CA MET A 106 6.23 -6.96 16.11
C MET A 106 6.71 -5.51 16.17
N ILE A 107 5.79 -4.57 16.41
CA ILE A 107 6.19 -3.15 16.66
C ILE A 107 6.93 -2.98 17.99
N GLU A 108 6.81 -3.96 18.88
CA GLU A 108 7.51 -3.95 20.17
C GLU A 108 9.01 -4.25 19.98
N GLU A 109 9.37 -4.98 18.91
CA GLU A 109 10.75 -5.29 18.53
C GLU A 109 11.39 -4.10 17.81
N LYS A 110 11.71 -3.07 18.60
CA LYS A 110 12.35 -1.82 18.17
C LYS A 110 13.64 -2.02 17.37
N GLU A 111 14.40 -3.04 17.70
CA GLU A 111 15.63 -3.43 16.98
C GLU A 111 15.36 -3.85 15.53
N LYS A 112 14.16 -4.37 15.24
CA LYS A 112 13.73 -4.79 13.89
C LYS A 112 13.02 -3.69 13.11
N TRP A 113 12.79 -2.51 13.72
CA TRP A 113 12.18 -1.38 13.03
C TRP A 113 12.91 -1.00 11.74
N PRO A 114 14.24 -0.82 11.69
CA PRO A 114 14.93 -0.51 10.44
C PRO A 114 14.69 -1.56 9.35
N GLU A 115 14.67 -2.85 9.68
CA GLU A 115 14.38 -3.92 8.72
C GLU A 115 12.94 -3.88 8.22
N VAL A 116 11.99 -3.67 9.13
CA VAL A 116 10.56 -3.54 8.81
C VAL A 116 10.31 -2.29 7.96
N PHE A 117 10.93 -1.17 8.31
CA PHE A 117 10.78 0.09 7.60
C PHE A 117 11.40 0.01 6.21
N ALA A 118 12.58 -0.59 6.08
CA ALA A 118 13.20 -0.88 4.80
C ALA A 118 12.30 -1.78 3.93
N TRP A 119 11.70 -2.82 4.51
CA TRP A 119 10.76 -3.69 3.80
C TRP A 119 9.48 -2.96 3.40
N LEU A 120 8.88 -2.16 4.29
CA LEU A 120 7.69 -1.36 4.00
C LEU A 120 7.95 -0.36 2.87
N LYS A 121 9.11 0.31 2.89
CA LYS A 121 9.56 1.21 1.83
C LYS A 121 9.73 0.44 0.53
N ALA A 122 10.50 -0.63 0.52
CA ALA A 122 10.74 -1.45 -0.68
C ALA A 122 9.43 -1.98 -1.26
N GLN A 123 8.50 -2.41 -0.43
CA GLN A 123 7.17 -2.83 -0.86
C GLN A 123 6.35 -1.68 -1.44
N ALA A 124 6.30 -0.52 -0.78
CA ALA A 124 5.60 0.63 -1.33
C ALA A 124 6.18 1.08 -2.68
N GLU A 125 7.52 1.10 -2.82
CA GLU A 125 8.21 1.43 -4.07
C GLU A 125 7.94 0.39 -5.16
N ALA A 126 8.00 -0.90 -4.84
CA ALA A 126 7.73 -1.97 -5.78
C ALA A 126 6.27 -1.96 -6.24
N PHE A 127 5.33 -1.74 -5.33
CA PHE A 127 3.93 -1.54 -5.69
C PHE A 127 3.76 -0.30 -6.58
N PHE A 128 4.35 0.83 -6.23
CA PHE A 128 4.24 2.02 -7.05
C PHE A 128 4.79 1.78 -8.46
N LYS A 129 6.00 1.22 -8.57
CA LYS A 129 6.65 0.94 -9.86
C LYS A 129 5.92 -0.11 -10.70
N ALA A 130 5.36 -1.14 -10.07
CA ALA A 130 4.62 -2.17 -10.77
C ALA A 130 3.23 -1.65 -11.20
N PHE A 131 2.50 -0.97 -10.32
CA PHE A 131 1.12 -0.58 -10.60
C PHE A 131 1.02 0.72 -11.40
N GLU A 132 1.86 1.74 -11.17
CA GLU A 132 1.81 3.05 -11.85
C GLU A 132 1.73 2.95 -13.39
N PRO A 133 2.69 2.32 -14.10
CA PRO A 133 2.65 2.25 -15.56
C PRO A 133 1.44 1.45 -16.06
N ARG A 134 1.03 0.42 -15.32
CA ARG A 134 -0.11 -0.43 -15.67
C ARG A 134 -1.42 0.34 -15.56
N VAL A 135 -1.67 1.00 -14.43
CA VAL A 135 -2.91 1.77 -14.22
C VAL A 135 -2.97 3.01 -15.12
N LYS A 136 -1.82 3.59 -15.47
CA LYS A 136 -1.75 4.71 -16.42
C LYS A 136 -2.00 4.29 -17.87
N ALA A 137 -1.57 3.09 -18.25
CA ALA A 137 -1.86 2.53 -19.57
C ALA A 137 -3.32 2.06 -19.71
N MET A 138 -3.97 1.70 -18.60
CA MET A 138 -5.38 1.32 -18.60
C MET A 138 -6.27 2.56 -18.76
N LYS A 139 -7.23 2.47 -19.69
CA LYS A 139 -8.36 3.42 -19.74
C LYS A 139 -9.38 2.97 -18.70
N LEU A 140 -9.32 3.58 -17.52
CA LEU A 140 -10.24 3.30 -16.45
C LEU A 140 -11.20 4.47 -16.34
N GLU A 141 -12.49 4.17 -16.48
CA GLU A 141 -13.52 5.18 -16.29
C GLU A 141 -13.85 5.25 -14.80
N ALA A 142 -13.60 6.41 -14.19
CA ALA A 142 -14.09 6.71 -12.86
C ALA A 142 -15.61 6.87 -12.96
N GLY A 143 -16.34 5.82 -12.57
CA GLY A 143 -17.77 5.96 -12.30
C GLY A 143 -17.97 6.91 -11.12
N GLU A 144 -19.13 7.54 -11.03
CA GLU A 144 -19.54 8.34 -9.87
C GLU A 144 -19.64 7.42 -8.65
N ASP A 145 -18.50 7.21 -7.98
CA ASP A 145 -18.44 6.51 -6.71
C ASP A 145 -18.67 7.56 -5.61
N GLU A 146 -19.86 7.56 -4.99
CA GLU A 146 -20.17 8.40 -3.82
C GLU A 146 -19.09 8.18 -2.74
N ASP A 147 -18.35 9.26 -2.45
CA ASP A 147 -17.28 9.32 -1.45
C ASP A 147 -17.88 9.15 -0.05
N GLU A 148 -18.17 7.91 0.34
CA GLU A 148 -18.35 7.59 1.75
C GLU A 148 -16.96 7.42 2.37
N GLU A 149 -16.47 8.54 2.90
CA GLU A 149 -15.29 8.65 3.74
C GLU A 149 -15.47 7.73 4.96
N GLU A 150 -15.01 6.48 4.89
CA GLU A 150 -15.00 5.64 6.09
C GLU A 150 -14.07 6.27 7.14
N PRO A 151 -14.59 6.56 8.36
CA PRO A 151 -13.82 7.15 9.45
C PRO A 151 -12.70 6.24 9.98
#